data_AF-A0A416THA2-F1
#
_entry.id   AF-A0A416THA2-F1
#
_cell.length_a   1.000
_cell.length_b   1.000
_cell.length_c   1.000
_cell.angle_alpha   90.00
_cell.angle_beta   90.00
_cell.angle_gamma   90.00
#
_symmetry.space_group_name_H-M   'P 1'
#
loop_
_entity.id
_entity.type
_entity.pdbx_description
1 polymer ?
#
loop_
_entity_poly.entity_id
_entity_poly.type
_entity_poly.pdbx_seq_one_letter_code
_entity_poly.pdbx_strand_id
1 'polypeptide(L)'
;MNLRRHGRRRNSVIQGQKNERTQDNVISEKIFELILRNSITQKEFSEKTGISQSTISDWKRKGTNPSADKILKICEVLKVTPYELLGESGTEQKPMDPELSAANEEEKIILEGFRNLPGRQKERILGYLAALQEER
;
A
#
# COMPACT_ATOMS: atom_id res chain seq x y z
N MET A 1 -66.09 -26.22 22.28
CA MET A 1 -65.59 -24.90 21.82
C MET A 1 -64.27 -24.63 22.53
N ASN A 2 -63.15 -24.86 21.85
CA ASN A 2 -61.83 -24.86 22.48
C ASN A 2 -60.77 -24.27 21.53
N LEU A 3 -59.86 -23.53 22.16
CA LEU A 3 -58.49 -23.16 21.78
C LEU A 3 -58.22 -22.19 20.61
N ARG A 4 -57.68 -21.03 21.03
CA ARG A 4 -56.34 -20.50 20.70
C ARG A 4 -55.91 -20.60 19.23
N ARG A 5 -55.84 -19.43 18.58
CA ARG A 5 -55.13 -19.21 17.31
C ARG A 5 -53.66 -19.60 17.46
N HIS A 6 -53.28 -20.72 16.85
CA HIS A 6 -51.87 -21.08 16.57
C HIS A 6 -51.49 -20.58 15.19
N GLY A 7 -50.28 -20.01 15.10
CA GLY A 7 -49.79 -19.28 13.95
C GLY A 7 -49.18 -20.12 12.84
N ARG A 8 -48.75 -19.40 11.79
CA ARG A 8 -47.55 -19.57 10.96
C ARG A 8 -47.73 -18.78 9.68
N ARG A 9 -46.61 -18.22 9.20
CA ARG A 9 -46.30 -17.62 7.88
C ARG A 9 -45.97 -16.13 8.03
N ARG A 10 -44.83 -15.61 7.59
CA ARG A 10 -43.64 -16.18 6.93
C ARG A 10 -42.48 -15.21 7.21
N ASN A 11 -41.29 -15.77 7.28
CA ASN A 11 -39.99 -15.11 7.33
C ASN A 11 -39.93 -13.77 6.58
N SER A 12 -39.41 -12.74 7.24
CA SER A 12 -38.43 -11.86 6.61
C SER A 12 -37.20 -11.83 7.50
N VAL A 13 -36.41 -12.89 7.39
CA VAL A 13 -35.00 -12.79 7.75
C VAL A 13 -34.42 -11.85 6.71
N ILE A 14 -34.37 -10.54 6.98
CA ILE A 14 -33.41 -9.68 6.30
C ILE A 14 -32.08 -10.13 6.85
N GLN A 15 -31.53 -11.15 6.21
CA GLN A 15 -30.13 -11.51 6.34
C GLN A 15 -29.39 -10.24 5.93
N GLY A 16 -28.89 -9.51 6.92
CA GLY A 16 -27.73 -8.68 6.73
C GLY A 16 -26.67 -9.61 6.18
N GLN A 17 -26.53 -9.62 4.85
CA GLN A 17 -25.37 -10.16 4.19
C GLN A 17 -24.21 -9.30 4.70
N LYS A 18 -23.60 -9.74 5.80
CA LYS A 18 -22.19 -9.49 6.02
C LYS A 18 -21.53 -10.08 4.78
N ASN A 19 -21.27 -9.22 3.79
CA ASN A 19 -20.31 -9.53 2.75
C ASN A 19 -19.03 -9.87 3.51
N GLU A 20 -18.76 -11.17 3.60
CA GLU A 20 -17.40 -11.69 3.71
C GLU A 20 -16.65 -11.02 2.56
N ARG A 21 -15.94 -9.92 2.88
CA ARG A 21 -15.04 -9.31 1.92
C ARG A 21 -13.93 -10.34 1.74
N THR A 22 -14.00 -11.06 0.64
CA THR A 22 -12.82 -11.62 -0.01
C THR A 22 -11.74 -10.55 0.07
N GLN A 23 -10.58 -10.93 0.60
CA GLN A 23 -9.38 -10.11 0.68
C GLN A 23 -8.84 -9.87 -0.74
N ASP A 24 -9.64 -9.27 -1.62
CA ASP A 24 -9.19 -8.74 -2.88
C ASP A 24 -8.43 -7.47 -2.50
N ASN A 25 -7.11 -7.44 -2.72
CA ASN A 25 -6.25 -6.29 -2.47
C ASN A 25 -6.71 -5.10 -3.33
N VAL A 26 -7.72 -4.37 -2.87
CA VAL A 26 -8.33 -3.26 -3.61
C VAL A 26 -7.32 -2.11 -3.63
N ILE A 27 -7.05 -1.54 -4.80
CA ILE A 27 -6.13 -0.39 -4.97
C ILE A 27 -6.48 0.74 -4.00
N SER A 28 -7.76 0.90 -3.66
CA SER A 28 -8.22 1.84 -2.66
C SER A 28 -7.56 1.67 -1.29
N GLU A 29 -7.36 0.44 -0.80
CA GLU A 29 -6.70 0.17 0.48
C GLU A 29 -5.26 0.66 0.47
N LYS A 30 -4.53 0.35 -0.61
CA LYS A 30 -3.15 0.81 -0.82
C LYS A 30 -3.04 2.34 -0.85
N ILE A 31 -4.02 3.02 -1.43
CA ILE A 31 -4.09 4.49 -1.41
C ILE A 31 -4.17 5.00 0.03
N PHE A 32 -5.01 4.39 0.88
CA PHE A 32 -5.12 4.80 2.29
C PHE A 32 -3.85 4.51 3.08
N GLU A 33 -3.19 3.38 2.84
CA GLU A 33 -1.88 3.09 3.44
C GLU A 33 -0.84 4.13 3.05
N LEU A 34 -0.77 4.50 1.77
CA LEU A 34 0.16 5.51 1.27
C LEU A 34 -0.15 6.92 1.80
N ILE A 35 -1.42 7.28 1.98
CA ILE A 35 -1.82 8.54 2.64
C ILE A 35 -1.26 8.58 4.07
N LEU A 36 -1.41 7.49 4.83
CA LEU A 36 -0.90 7.38 6.19
C LEU A 36 0.64 7.42 6.23
N ARG A 37 1.32 6.66 5.35
CA ARG A 37 2.78 6.65 5.25
C ARG A 37 3.36 8.02 4.91
N ASN A 38 2.67 8.78 4.05
CA ASN A 38 3.06 10.15 3.69
C ASN A 38 2.70 11.19 4.77
N SER A 39 2.09 10.79 5.90
CA SER A 39 1.69 11.69 6.99
C SER A 39 0.80 12.85 6.56
N ILE A 40 -0.03 12.65 5.52
CA ILE A 40 -1.01 13.63 5.06
C ILE A 40 -2.43 13.20 5.46
N THR A 41 -3.29 14.17 5.73
CA THR A 41 -4.70 13.90 6.03
C THR A 41 -5.48 13.61 4.75
N GLN A 42 -6.63 12.92 4.86
CA GLN A 42 -7.55 12.73 3.73
C GLN A 42 -8.03 14.06 3.15
N LYS A 43 -8.15 15.11 3.98
CA LYS A 43 -8.50 16.46 3.56
C LYS A 43 -7.43 17.07 2.67
N GLU A 44 -6.18 17.07 3.11
CA GLU A 44 -5.07 17.59 2.31
C GLU A 44 -4.86 16.77 1.03
N PHE A 45 -5.02 15.45 1.10
CA PHE A 45 -4.96 14.59 -0.07
C PHE A 45 -6.07 14.94 -1.09
N SER A 46 -7.29 15.21 -0.61
CA SER A 46 -8.41 15.68 -1.43
C SER A 46 -8.10 17.01 -2.11
N GLU A 47 -7.57 17.98 -1.35
CA GLU A 47 -7.19 19.29 -1.87
C GLU A 47 -6.08 19.21 -2.92
N LYS A 48 -5.04 18.40 -2.67
CA LYS A 48 -3.90 18.23 -3.58
C LYS A 48 -4.26 17.47 -4.86
N THR A 49 -5.12 16.45 -4.78
CA THR A 49 -5.53 15.66 -5.96
C THR A 49 -6.68 16.30 -6.73
N GLY A 50 -7.43 17.23 -6.12
CA GLY A 50 -8.68 17.76 -6.64
C GLY A 50 -9.84 16.74 -6.63
N ILE A 51 -9.67 15.60 -5.95
CA ILE A 51 -10.69 14.56 -5.83
C ILE A 51 -11.47 14.81 -4.54
N SER A 52 -12.80 14.83 -4.58
CA SER A 52 -13.61 15.12 -3.40
C SER A 52 -13.42 14.09 -2.28
N GLN A 53 -13.43 14.53 -1.02
CA GLN A 53 -13.40 13.64 0.15
C GLN A 53 -14.53 12.60 0.14
N SER A 54 -15.69 12.93 -0.44
CA SER A 54 -16.81 12.00 -0.61
C SER A 54 -16.45 10.85 -1.55
N THR A 55 -15.78 11.15 -2.68
CA THR A 55 -15.30 10.15 -3.64
C THR A 55 -14.25 9.24 -3.00
N ILE A 56 -13.30 9.82 -2.26
CA ILE A 56 -12.24 9.05 -1.58
C ILE A 56 -12.88 8.13 -0.52
N SER A 57 -13.83 8.63 0.26
CA SER A 57 -14.54 7.84 1.28
C SER A 57 -15.37 6.70 0.67
N ASP A 58 -15.95 6.93 -0.51
CA ASP A 58 -16.69 5.93 -1.25
C ASP A 58 -15.81 4.75 -1.69
N TRP A 59 -14.54 4.96 -2.02
CA TRP A 59 -13.62 3.87 -2.33
C TRP A 59 -13.49 2.88 -1.19
N LYS A 60 -13.35 3.37 0.05
CA LYS A 60 -13.25 2.54 1.26
C LYS A 60 -14.57 1.85 1.63
N ARG A 61 -15.68 2.60 1.52
CA ARG A 61 -17.01 2.12 1.92
C ARG A 61 -17.60 1.12 0.93
N LYS A 62 -17.49 1.42 -0.36
CA LYS A 62 -18.10 0.64 -1.45
C LYS A 62 -17.14 -0.39 -2.07
N GLY A 63 -15.87 -0.40 -1.68
CA GLY A 63 -14.85 -1.26 -2.28
C GLY A 63 -14.62 -0.93 -3.76
N THR A 64 -14.64 0.36 -4.11
CA THR A 64 -14.45 0.81 -5.50
C THR A 64 -13.05 1.38 -5.71
N ASN A 65 -12.54 1.30 -6.94
CA ASN A 65 -11.24 1.83 -7.31
C ASN A 65 -11.36 3.20 -7.99
N PRO A 66 -10.33 4.07 -7.87
CA PRO A 66 -10.22 5.25 -8.72
C PRO A 66 -10.15 4.86 -10.20
N SER A 67 -10.66 5.75 -11.05
CA SER A 67 -10.47 5.65 -12.50
C SER A 67 -9.02 5.98 -12.90
N ALA A 68 -8.61 5.59 -14.12
CA ALA A 68 -7.24 5.75 -14.60
C ALA A 68 -6.72 7.21 -14.57
N ASP A 69 -7.56 8.18 -14.89
CA ASP A 69 -7.25 9.61 -14.80
C ASP A 69 -6.92 10.04 -13.35
N LYS A 70 -7.63 9.47 -12.37
CA LYS A 70 -7.41 9.74 -10.95
C LYS A 70 -6.14 9.05 -10.46
N ILE A 71 -5.84 7.84 -10.93
CA ILE A 71 -4.63 7.08 -10.56
C ILE A 71 -3.37 7.93 -10.78
N LEU A 72 -3.25 8.61 -11.92
CA LEU A 72 -2.06 9.44 -12.22
C LEU A 72 -1.90 10.61 -11.24
N LYS A 73 -2.99 11.32 -10.92
CA LYS A 73 -2.98 12.42 -9.93
C LYS A 73 -2.62 11.91 -8.53
N ILE A 74 -3.10 10.73 -8.18
CA ILE A 74 -2.81 10.08 -6.90
C ILE A 74 -1.32 9.74 -6.82
N CYS A 75 -0.75 9.18 -7.88
CA CYS A 75 0.69 8.88 -7.99
C CYS A 75 1.55 10.14 -7.79
N GLU A 76 1.17 11.24 -8.44
CA GLU A 76 1.88 12.52 -8.34
C GLU A 76 1.89 13.09 -6.91
N VAL A 77 0.75 13.02 -6.22
CA VAL A 77 0.61 13.56 -4.85
C VAL A 77 1.29 12.66 -3.82
N LEU A 78 1.17 11.34 -3.96
CA LEU A 78 1.74 10.36 -3.02
C LEU A 78 3.21 10.00 -3.33
N LYS A 79 3.77 10.59 -4.39
CA LYS A 79 5.16 10.37 -4.83
C LYS A 79 5.49 8.89 -5.05
N VAL A 80 4.56 8.18 -5.67
CA VAL A 80 4.71 6.79 -6.10
C VAL A 80 4.52 6.68 -7.61
N THR A 81 5.06 5.63 -8.19
CA THR A 81 4.80 5.25 -9.58
C THR A 81 3.47 4.50 -9.70
N PRO A 82 2.85 4.46 -10.89
CA PRO A 82 1.67 3.62 -11.14
C PRO A 82 1.93 2.14 -10.83
N TYR A 83 3.15 1.64 -11.07
CA TYR A 83 3.54 0.27 -10.74
C TYR A 83 3.52 0.02 -9.23
N GLU A 84 4.08 0.95 -8.45
CA GLU A 84 4.02 0.87 -6.99
C GLU A 84 2.59 0.97 -6.47
N LEU A 85 1.70 1.72 -7.12
CA LEU A 85 0.31 1.85 -6.70
C LEU A 85 -0.57 0.65 -7.12
N LEU A 86 -0.29 0.04 -8.27
CA LEU A 86 -1.12 -1.02 -8.86
C LEU A 86 -0.58 -2.43 -8.62
N GLY A 87 0.68 -2.56 -8.23
CA GLY A 87 1.30 -3.86 -7.94
C GLY A 87 0.70 -4.52 -6.70
N GLU A 88 0.69 -5.86 -6.69
CA GLU A 88 0.19 -6.65 -5.57
C GLU A 88 1.01 -6.38 -4.29
N SER A 89 0.30 -6.18 -3.18
CA SER A 89 0.82 -6.11 -1.80
C SER A 89 1.30 -7.50 -1.35
N GLY A 90 2.31 -8.01 -2.05
CA GLY A 90 3.08 -9.21 -1.74
C GLY A 90 4.54 -9.11 -2.22
N THR A 91 4.91 -7.99 -2.85
CA THR A 91 6.28 -7.68 -3.27
C THR A 91 6.72 -6.39 -2.61
N GLU A 92 6.98 -6.46 -1.30
CA GLU A 92 7.91 -5.51 -0.73
C GLU A 92 9.29 -5.74 -1.38
N GLN A 93 9.86 -4.65 -1.90
CA GLN A 93 11.29 -4.45 -2.16
C GLN A 93 11.92 -5.17 -3.36
N LYS A 94 11.89 -4.47 -4.52
CA LYS A 94 12.85 -4.55 -5.64
C LYS A 94 12.85 -5.92 -6.37
N PRO A 95 13.22 -5.99 -7.66
CA PRO A 95 14.08 -7.11 -8.04
C PRO A 95 15.30 -6.97 -7.12
N MET A 96 15.36 -7.80 -6.09
CA MET A 96 16.64 -8.42 -5.76
C MET A 96 17.17 -8.89 -7.11
N ASP A 97 18.25 -8.31 -7.61
CA ASP A 97 19.12 -9.12 -8.43
C ASP A 97 19.41 -10.35 -7.55
N PRO A 98 18.98 -11.56 -7.94
CA PRO A 98 19.14 -12.76 -7.12
C PRO A 98 20.62 -13.10 -6.88
N GLU A 99 21.54 -12.35 -7.50
CA GLU A 99 22.97 -12.60 -7.52
C GLU A 99 23.70 -12.25 -6.21
N LEU A 100 23.19 -11.33 -5.38
CA LEU A 100 23.90 -10.88 -4.16
C LEU A 100 23.04 -11.00 -2.88
N SER A 101 22.96 -12.22 -2.35
CA SER A 101 22.73 -12.44 -0.92
C SER A 101 24.03 -12.23 -0.15
N ALA A 102 23.97 -11.66 1.06
CA ALA A 102 25.12 -11.63 1.96
C ALA A 102 25.64 -13.05 2.19
N ALA A 103 26.94 -13.29 1.94
CA ALA A 103 27.57 -14.57 2.19
C ALA A 103 27.89 -14.81 3.67
N ASN A 104 27.94 -13.74 4.46
CA ASN A 104 28.25 -13.77 5.89
C ASN A 104 27.62 -12.58 6.64
N GLU A 105 27.77 -12.57 7.97
CA GLU A 105 27.18 -11.54 8.84
C GLU A 105 27.78 -10.15 8.62
N GLU A 106 29.06 -10.04 8.25
CA GLU A 106 29.72 -8.76 7.98
C GLU A 106 29.16 -8.12 6.72
N GLU A 107 29.02 -8.91 5.64
CA GLU A 107 28.36 -8.49 4.41
C GLU A 107 26.91 -8.09 4.66
N LYS A 108 26.20 -8.82 5.54
CA LYS A 108 24.81 -8.50 5.88
C LYS A 108 24.71 -7.13 6.55
N ILE A 109 25.56 -6.86 7.54
CA ILE A 109 25.62 -5.55 8.22
C ILE A 109 25.89 -4.43 7.22
N ILE A 110 26.85 -4.62 6.31
CA ILE A 110 27.18 -3.62 5.29
C ILE A 110 26.01 -3.42 4.32
N LEU A 111 25.38 -4.49 3.83
CA LEU A 111 24.28 -4.40 2.86
C LEU A 111 23.03 -3.76 3.47
N GLU A 112 22.63 -4.17 4.68
CA GLU A 112 21.49 -3.59 5.38
C GLU A 112 21.74 -2.13 5.75
N GLY A 113 22.92 -1.83 6.30
CA GLY A 113 23.34 -0.48 6.62
C GLY A 113 23.32 0.40 5.37
N PHE A 114 24.00 -0.04 4.30
CA PHE A 114 24.11 0.71 3.06
C PHE A 114 22.75 0.98 2.42
N ARG A 115 21.84 0.00 2.34
CA ARG A 115 20.50 0.17 1.74
C ARG A 115 19.72 1.32 2.40
N ASN A 116 19.85 1.47 3.72
CA ASN A 116 19.13 2.44 4.54
C ASN A 116 19.75 3.85 4.56
N LEU A 117 20.92 4.07 3.93
CA LEU A 117 21.58 5.39 3.93
C LEU A 117 21.03 6.34 2.84
N PRO A 118 21.04 7.66 3.09
CA PRO A 118 20.79 8.68 2.07
C PRO A 118 21.91 8.74 1.03
N GLY A 119 21.60 9.19 -0.20
CA GLY A 119 22.50 9.12 -1.36
C GLY A 119 23.91 9.67 -1.12
N ARG A 120 24.03 10.86 -0.50
CA ARG A 120 25.33 11.47 -0.20
C ARG A 120 26.20 10.64 0.76
N GLN A 121 25.59 9.85 1.64
CA GLN A 121 26.33 8.96 2.56
C GLN A 121 26.75 7.67 1.85
N LYS A 122 25.93 7.16 0.91
CA LYS A 122 26.30 6.05 0.02
C LYS A 122 27.52 6.39 -0.83
N GLU A 123 27.53 7.57 -1.44
CA GLU A 123 28.67 8.08 -2.24
C GLU A 123 29.97 8.09 -1.43
N ARG A 124 29.91 8.50 -0.15
CA ARG A 124 31.09 8.48 0.74
C ARG A 124 31.61 7.07 0.97
N ILE A 125 30.72 6.11 1.25
CA ILE A 125 31.11 4.71 1.47
C ILE A 125 31.75 4.13 0.20
N LEU A 126 31.16 4.38 -0.97
CA LEU A 126 31.72 3.92 -2.24
C LEU A 126 33.10 4.52 -2.51
N GLY A 127 33.31 5.80 -2.19
CA GLY A 127 34.62 6.45 -2.31
C GLY A 127 35.68 5.82 -1.40
N TYR A 128 35.34 5.51 -0.14
CA TYR A 128 36.26 4.81 0.77
C TYR A 128 36.57 3.40 0.26
N LEU A 129 35.57 2.66 -0.22
CA LEU A 129 35.77 1.32 -0.75
C LEU A 129 36.70 1.33 -1.97
N ALA A 130 36.51 2.28 -2.90
CA ALA A 130 37.36 2.43 -4.08
C ALA A 130 38.82 2.74 -3.68
N ALA A 131 39.03 3.68 -2.75
CA ALA A 131 40.37 4.02 -2.27
C ALA A 131 41.09 2.82 -1.65
N LEU A 132 40.38 2.03 -0.84
CA LEU A 132 40.95 0.81 -0.23
C LEU A 132 41.25 -0.30 -1.24
N GLN A 133 40.56 -0.33 -2.37
CA GLN A 133 40.81 -1.28 -3.45
C GLN A 133 41.99 -0.88 -4.34
N GLU A 134 42.27 0.43 -4.45
CA GLU A 134 43.41 0.98 -5.19
C GLU A 134 44.74 0.84 -4.44
N GLU A 135 44.72 0.70 -3.11
CA GLU A 135 45.91 0.48 -2.26
C GLU A 135 46.47 -0.96 -2.31
N ARG A 136 45.98 -1.80 -3.24
CA ARG A 136 46.38 -3.20 -3.43
C ARG A 136 47.27 -3.40 -4.64
#